data_AF-A0A961LFV7-F1
#
_entry.id   AF-A0A961LFV7-F1
#
_cell.length_a   1.000
_cell.length_b   1.000
_cell.length_c   1.000
_cell.angle_alpha   90.00
_cell.angle_beta   90.00
_cell.angle_gamma   90.00
#
_symmetry.space_group_name_H-M   'P 1'
#
loop_
_entity.id
_entity.type
_entity.pdbx_description
1 polymer ?
#
loop_
_entity_poly.entity_id
_entity_poly.type
_entity_poly.pdbx_seq_one_letter_code
_entity_poly.pdbx_strand_id
1 'polypeptide(L)'
;MRATTENKLITNALVLGGILLSLGLIAVSAALNFRMAYRMGGTELDGWVYGSGAAIADGLKALLPFFVWWAWRKREWLAVGAGVVLFVVFTAYSFTAGMGYVAKLRAFSEGVRASAVETRAGLRDEESRIEARLEKLGVQRGEEEISAELEAVFARVLGKTTVGAYSENCTLARNWSRHSCAKAAELRQELARAMEAAELEGRLHDVRGELRGLGSRGAGDVADPQLVALEGMAQELGLHTDRNRVRLALLVLVGLLFELGSGLGLYVSTVPWRGEGSAGVTGNGRGGE
;
A
#
# COMPACT_ATOMS: atom_id res chain seq x y z
N MET A 1 25.28 -50.25 8.05
CA MET A 1 26.18 -49.07 8.02
C MET A 1 25.75 -47.96 7.06
N ARG A 2 25.10 -48.21 5.89
CA ARG A 2 24.62 -47.11 5.02
C ARG A 2 23.46 -46.27 5.62
N ALA A 3 22.50 -46.91 6.27
CA ALA A 3 21.33 -46.21 6.85
C ALA A 3 21.70 -45.19 7.96
N THR A 4 22.79 -45.41 8.69
CA THR A 4 23.24 -44.49 9.74
C THR A 4 23.92 -43.24 9.20
N THR A 5 24.51 -43.30 8.01
CA THR A 5 25.20 -42.16 7.39
C THR A 5 24.21 -41.23 6.69
N GLU A 6 23.19 -41.81 6.06
CA GLU A 6 22.13 -41.08 5.35
C GLU A 6 21.27 -40.25 6.33
N ASN A 7 20.90 -40.82 7.48
CA ASN A 7 20.18 -40.10 8.53
C ASN A 7 20.98 -38.94 9.13
N LYS A 8 22.30 -39.06 9.23
CA LYS A 8 23.18 -37.97 9.70
C LYS A 8 23.26 -36.82 8.69
N LEU A 9 23.32 -37.13 7.40
CA LEU A 9 23.33 -36.10 6.34
C LEU A 9 22.01 -35.31 6.32
N ILE A 10 20.87 -36.00 6.42
CA ILE A 10 19.55 -35.35 6.47
C ILE A 10 19.43 -34.46 7.71
N THR A 11 19.85 -34.95 8.88
CA THR A 11 19.83 -34.18 10.14
C THR A 11 20.68 -32.92 10.03
N ASN A 12 21.91 -33.02 9.52
CA ASN A 12 22.80 -31.88 9.34
C ASN A 12 22.24 -30.86 8.35
N ALA A 13 21.64 -31.31 7.25
CA ALA A 13 21.00 -30.43 6.27
C ALA A 13 19.82 -29.66 6.89
N LEU A 14 18.97 -30.33 7.67
CA LEU A 14 17.84 -29.70 8.36
C LEU A 14 18.30 -28.69 9.42
N VAL A 15 19.33 -29.01 10.19
CA VAL A 15 19.89 -28.08 11.19
C VAL A 15 20.48 -26.84 10.51
N LEU A 16 21.29 -27.01 9.47
CA LEU A 16 21.87 -25.90 8.72
C LEU A 16 20.78 -25.02 8.08
N GLY A 17 19.76 -25.64 7.48
CA GLY A 17 18.60 -24.92 6.95
C GLY A 17 17.86 -24.12 8.03
N GLY A 18 17.63 -24.73 9.20
CA GLY A 18 17.02 -24.07 10.35
C GLY A 18 17.84 -22.89 10.87
N ILE A 19 19.17 -23.01 10.93
CA ILE A 19 20.07 -21.91 11.31
C ILE A 19 19.97 -20.77 10.32
N LEU A 20 20.03 -21.05 9.01
CA LEU A 20 19.93 -20.02 7.96
C LEU A 20 18.60 -19.26 8.03
N LEU A 21 17.48 -19.97 8.18
CA LEU A 21 16.16 -19.35 8.33
C LEU A 21 16.07 -18.51 9.61
N SER A 22 16.64 -19.00 10.71
CA SER A 22 16.68 -18.26 11.99
C SER A 22 17.51 -16.99 11.88
N LEU A 23 18.68 -17.05 11.23
CA LEU A 23 19.50 -15.86 10.97
C LEU A 23 18.77 -14.84 10.09
N GLY A 24 18.01 -15.31 9.10
CA GLY A 24 17.13 -14.45 8.30
C GLY A 24 16.08 -13.74 9.15
N LEU A 25 15.40 -14.46 10.04
CA LEU A 25 14.41 -13.87 10.96
C LEU A 25 15.04 -12.88 11.94
N ILE A 26 16.24 -13.18 12.47
CA ILE A 26 17.00 -12.25 13.32
C ILE A 26 17.36 -10.98 12.54
N ALA A 27 17.82 -11.10 11.29
CA ALA A 27 18.17 -9.95 10.46
C ALA A 27 16.96 -9.06 10.17
N VAL A 28 15.81 -9.66 9.83
CA VAL A 28 14.56 -8.92 9.60
C VAL A 28 14.10 -8.22 10.88
N SER A 29 14.10 -8.92 12.01
CA SER A 29 13.74 -8.36 13.32
C SER A 29 14.65 -7.17 13.67
N ALA A 30 15.97 -7.33 13.54
CA ALA A 30 16.95 -6.29 13.82
C ALA A 30 16.74 -5.07 12.91
N ALA A 31 16.43 -5.27 11.63
CA ALA A 31 16.16 -4.18 10.69
C ALA A 31 14.87 -3.41 11.04
N LEU A 32 13.81 -4.10 11.44
CA LEU A 32 12.55 -3.48 11.86
C LEU A 32 12.76 -2.63 13.13
N ASN A 33 13.47 -3.19 14.11
CA ASN A 33 13.78 -2.51 15.37
C ASN A 33 14.72 -1.34 15.18
N PHE A 34 15.77 -1.51 14.36
CA PHE A 34 16.67 -0.43 13.97
C PHE A 34 15.87 0.74 13.38
N ARG A 35 15.00 0.48 12.39
CA ARG A 35 14.25 1.52 11.70
C ARG A 35 13.27 2.25 12.62
N MET A 36 12.66 1.54 13.56
CA MET A 36 11.76 2.14 14.53
C MET A 36 12.52 3.03 15.53
N ALA A 37 13.61 2.52 16.09
CA ALA A 37 14.42 3.25 17.06
C ALA A 37 15.17 4.43 16.43
N TYR A 38 15.66 4.29 15.19
CA TYR A 38 16.30 5.37 14.43
C TYR A 38 15.37 6.58 14.26
N ARG A 39 14.07 6.33 14.04
CA ARG A 39 13.06 7.38 13.88
C ARG A 39 12.67 8.08 15.19
N MET A 40 13.13 7.60 16.34
CA MET A 40 12.90 8.27 17.64
C MET A 40 14.00 9.29 17.95
N GLY A 41 15.14 9.25 17.24
CA GLY A 41 16.22 10.22 17.42
C GLY A 41 15.79 11.62 16.99
N GLY A 42 16.01 12.62 17.85
CA GLY A 42 15.78 14.02 17.51
C GLY A 42 16.86 14.58 16.58
N THR A 43 18.05 13.98 16.62
CA THR A 43 19.16 14.25 15.69
C THR A 43 19.53 13.00 14.90
N GLU A 44 20.27 13.17 13.80
CA GLU A 44 20.77 12.05 12.99
C GLU A 44 21.66 11.11 13.81
N LEU A 45 22.52 11.67 14.68
CA LEU A 45 23.39 10.89 15.55
C LEU A 45 22.59 10.06 16.55
N ASP A 46 21.58 10.64 17.19
CA ASP A 46 20.69 9.90 18.11
C ASP A 46 19.97 8.76 17.41
N GLY A 47 19.56 8.98 16.15
CA GLY A 47 18.96 7.94 15.31
C GLY A 47 19.89 6.74 15.13
N TRP A 48 21.17 6.99 14.78
CA TRP A 48 22.16 5.91 14.65
C TRP A 48 22.40 5.18 15.98
N VAL A 49 22.48 5.91 17.10
CA VAL A 49 22.69 5.33 18.42
C VAL A 49 21.52 4.43 18.83
N TYR A 50 20.29 4.94 18.76
CA TYR A 50 19.10 4.17 19.13
C TYR A 50 18.84 3.01 18.18
N GLY A 51 19.00 3.23 16.87
CA GLY A 51 18.88 2.20 15.85
C GLY A 51 19.84 1.04 16.09
N SER A 52 21.13 1.35 16.25
CA SER A 52 22.16 0.33 16.43
C SER A 52 21.99 -0.41 17.76
N GLY A 53 21.64 0.31 18.83
CA GLY A 53 21.34 -0.29 20.13
C GLY A 53 20.18 -1.30 20.06
N ALA A 54 19.10 -0.95 19.35
CA ALA A 54 17.96 -1.84 19.16
C ALA A 54 18.32 -3.09 18.33
N ALA A 55 19.14 -2.95 17.29
CA ALA A 55 19.62 -4.08 16.49
C ALA A 55 20.52 -5.03 17.31
N ILE A 56 21.41 -4.48 18.14
CA ILE A 56 22.27 -5.27 19.03
C ILE A 56 21.43 -6.00 20.09
N ALA A 57 20.44 -5.34 20.67
CA ALA A 57 19.52 -5.95 21.65
C ALA A 57 18.79 -7.17 21.05
N ASP A 58 18.42 -7.10 19.77
CA ASP A 58 17.82 -8.22 19.06
C ASP A 58 18.78 -9.39 18.82
N GLY A 59 20.04 -9.10 18.49
CA GLY A 59 21.09 -10.12 18.44
C GLY A 59 21.30 -10.80 19.80
N LEU A 60 21.30 -10.02 20.87
CA LEU A 60 21.42 -10.55 22.23
C LEU A 60 20.20 -11.39 22.62
N LYS A 61 18.98 -10.96 22.27
CA LYS A 61 17.72 -11.72 22.46
C LYS A 61 17.82 -13.13 21.91
N ALA A 62 18.37 -13.31 20.71
CA ALA A 62 18.54 -14.61 20.07
C ALA A 62 19.55 -15.54 20.79
N LEU A 63 20.51 -14.96 21.52
CA LEU A 63 21.53 -15.71 22.28
C LEU A 63 21.09 -16.07 23.70
N LEU A 64 20.15 -15.33 24.29
CA LEU A 64 19.69 -15.52 25.66
C LEU A 64 19.21 -16.95 25.98
N PRO A 65 18.48 -17.68 25.12
CA PRO A 65 18.08 -19.05 25.41
C PRO A 65 19.28 -19.99 25.65
N PHE A 66 20.40 -19.77 24.97
CA PHE A 66 21.63 -20.54 25.17
C PHE A 66 22.28 -20.22 26.51
N PHE A 67 22.36 -18.94 26.88
CA PHE A 67 22.92 -18.51 28.16
C PHE A 67 22.06 -18.95 29.35
N VAL A 68 20.73 -18.86 29.23
CA VAL A 68 19.78 -19.34 30.23
C VAL A 68 19.92 -20.86 30.41
N TRP A 69 20.00 -21.61 29.31
CA TRP A 69 20.22 -23.06 29.37
C TRP A 69 21.54 -23.41 30.08
N TRP A 70 22.62 -22.70 29.78
CA TRP A 70 23.91 -22.90 30.43
C TRP A 70 23.85 -22.56 31.92
N ALA A 71 23.35 -21.38 32.29
CA ALA A 71 23.19 -20.97 33.69
C ALA A 71 22.35 -21.97 34.50
N TRP A 72 21.29 -22.51 33.87
CA TRP A 72 20.44 -23.52 34.49
C TRP A 72 21.21 -24.81 34.80
N ARG A 73 22.06 -25.29 33.88
CA ARG A 73 22.94 -26.45 34.10
C ARG A 73 23.94 -26.23 35.24
N LYS A 74 24.42 -25.00 35.42
CA LYS A 74 25.31 -24.60 36.54
C LYS A 74 24.57 -24.32 37.85
N ARG A 75 23.24 -24.39 37.87
CA ARG A 75 22.37 -24.04 39.02
C ARG A 75 22.55 -22.59 39.50
N GLU A 76 22.94 -21.68 38.60
CA GLU A 76 23.06 -20.25 38.87
C GLU A 76 21.69 -19.56 38.70
N TRP A 77 20.80 -19.73 39.68
CA TRP A 77 19.40 -19.28 39.58
C TRP A 77 19.23 -17.78 39.36
N LEU A 78 20.13 -16.95 39.89
CA LEU A 78 20.12 -15.50 39.66
C LEU A 78 20.36 -15.16 38.19
N ALA A 79 21.32 -15.83 37.54
CA ALA A 79 21.60 -15.63 36.12
C ALA A 79 20.46 -16.13 35.23
N VAL A 80 19.82 -17.25 35.60
CA VAL A 80 18.60 -17.74 34.93
C VAL A 80 17.48 -16.70 35.01
N GLY A 81 17.19 -16.18 36.21
CA GLY A 81 16.17 -15.17 36.41
C GLY A 81 16.44 -13.90 35.60
N ALA A 82 17.66 -13.37 35.66
CA ALA A 82 18.06 -12.19 34.90
C ALA A 82 17.95 -12.39 33.38
N GLY A 83 18.38 -13.56 32.88
CA GLY A 83 18.29 -13.90 31.45
C GLY A 83 16.85 -14.00 30.95
N VAL A 84 15.95 -14.60 31.74
CA VAL A 84 14.52 -14.67 31.41
C VAL A 84 13.89 -13.28 31.38
N VAL A 85 14.18 -12.43 32.38
CA VAL A 85 13.67 -11.05 32.41
C VAL A 85 14.15 -10.25 31.20
N LEU A 86 15.45 -10.30 30.88
CA LEU A 86 16.01 -9.64 29.70
C LEU A 86 15.37 -10.14 28.41
N PHE A 87 15.15 -11.45 28.28
CA PHE A 87 14.52 -12.03 27.11
C PHE A 87 13.10 -11.50 26.93
N VAL A 88 12.30 -11.45 28.01
CA VAL A 88 10.95 -10.90 27.98
C VAL A 88 10.95 -9.42 27.62
N VAL A 89 11.85 -8.62 28.20
CA VAL A 89 11.95 -7.18 27.92
C VAL A 89 12.30 -6.92 26.46
N PHE A 90 13.33 -7.60 25.93
CA PHE A 90 13.70 -7.45 24.51
C PHE A 90 12.59 -7.93 23.58
N THR A 91 11.96 -9.07 23.89
CA THR A 91 10.82 -9.58 23.10
C THR A 91 9.65 -8.59 23.10
N ALA A 92 9.29 -8.02 24.25
CA ALA A 92 8.19 -7.05 24.34
C ALA A 92 8.50 -5.74 23.59
N TYR A 93 9.74 -5.26 23.67
CA TYR A 93 10.20 -4.09 22.92
C TYR A 93 10.14 -4.34 21.41
N SER A 94 10.74 -5.44 20.95
CA SER A 94 10.79 -5.83 19.54
C SER A 94 9.38 -6.08 18.98
N PHE A 95 8.51 -6.71 19.77
CA PHE A 95 7.10 -6.92 19.41
C PHE A 95 6.37 -5.58 19.16
N THR A 96 6.59 -4.61 20.04
CA THR A 96 5.97 -3.28 19.93
C THR A 96 6.43 -2.55 18.67
N ALA A 97 7.73 -2.62 18.36
CA ALA A 97 8.30 -2.03 17.16
C ALA A 97 7.80 -2.73 15.87
N GLY A 98 7.71 -4.06 15.88
CA GLY A 98 7.11 -4.84 14.79
C GLY A 98 5.65 -4.47 14.53
N MET A 99 4.82 -4.43 15.59
CA MET A 99 3.43 -3.99 15.49
C MET A 99 3.32 -2.56 14.95
N GLY A 100 4.17 -1.64 15.42
CA GLY A 100 4.20 -0.26 14.95
C GLY A 100 4.53 -0.14 13.47
N TYR A 101 5.43 -0.98 12.95
CA TYR A 101 5.76 -1.01 11.53
C TYR A 101 4.60 -1.52 10.67
N VAL A 102 4.00 -2.65 11.05
CA VAL A 102 2.88 -3.23 10.27
C VAL A 102 1.64 -2.34 10.34
N ALA A 103 1.38 -1.71 11.50
CA ALA A 103 0.32 -0.71 11.63
C ALA A 103 0.55 0.48 10.70
N LYS A 104 1.78 1.00 10.60
CA LYS A 104 2.12 2.09 9.66
C LYS A 104 1.94 1.67 8.20
N LEU A 105 2.35 0.48 7.80
CA LEU A 105 2.20 -0.01 6.43
C LEU A 105 0.72 -0.11 6.04
N ARG A 106 -0.10 -0.63 6.97
CA ARG A 106 -1.56 -0.69 6.78
C ARG A 106 -2.20 0.69 6.73
N ALA A 107 -1.86 1.58 7.66
CA ALA A 107 -2.35 2.96 7.66
C ALA A 107 -2.00 3.70 6.36
N PHE A 108 -0.79 3.50 5.82
CA PHE A 108 -0.40 4.04 4.52
C PHE A 108 -1.27 3.47 3.39
N SER A 109 -1.50 2.15 3.36
CA SER A 109 -2.36 1.52 2.35
C SER A 109 -3.81 2.02 2.45
N GLU A 110 -4.34 2.18 3.67
CA GLU A 110 -5.66 2.76 3.93
C GLU A 110 -5.72 4.22 3.48
N GLY A 111 -4.68 5.02 3.73
CA GLY A 111 -4.61 6.41 3.27
C GLY A 111 -4.59 6.54 1.74
N VAL A 112 -3.82 5.71 1.05
CA VAL A 112 -3.81 5.66 -0.43
C VAL A 112 -5.20 5.30 -0.97
N ARG A 113 -5.87 4.33 -0.34
CA ARG A 113 -7.24 3.93 -0.70
C ARG A 113 -8.25 5.05 -0.44
N ALA A 114 -8.20 5.69 0.73
CA ALA A 114 -9.09 6.78 1.09
C ALA A 114 -8.95 7.96 0.12
N SER A 115 -7.72 8.34 -0.22
CA SER A 115 -7.44 9.37 -1.21
C SER A 115 -8.00 9.00 -2.60
N ALA A 116 -7.81 7.75 -3.04
CA ALA A 116 -8.36 7.30 -4.33
C ALA A 116 -9.90 7.32 -4.37
N VAL A 117 -10.56 6.97 -3.26
CA VAL A 117 -12.03 7.04 -3.14
C VAL A 117 -12.50 8.49 -3.18
N GLU A 118 -11.83 9.40 -2.49
CA GLU A 118 -12.14 10.83 -2.50
C GLU A 118 -11.96 11.44 -3.90
N THR A 119 -10.85 11.13 -4.59
CA THR A 119 -10.62 11.56 -5.98
C THR A 119 -11.73 11.02 -6.90
N ARG A 120 -12.11 9.75 -6.76
CA ARG A 120 -13.20 9.16 -7.55
C ARG A 120 -14.54 9.84 -7.28
N ALA A 121 -14.84 10.17 -6.02
CA ALA A 121 -16.06 10.88 -5.66
C ALA A 121 -16.08 12.30 -6.26
N GLY A 122 -14.95 13.01 -6.21
CA GLY A 122 -14.80 14.33 -6.84
C GLY A 122 -15.01 14.30 -8.36
N LEU A 123 -14.41 13.33 -9.04
CA LEU A 123 -14.59 13.16 -10.49
C LEU A 123 -16.03 12.80 -10.88
N ARG A 124 -16.75 12.02 -10.06
CA ARG A 124 -18.18 11.76 -10.29
C ARG A 124 -19.05 13.01 -10.11
N ASP A 125 -18.71 13.85 -9.12
CA ASP A 125 -19.39 15.13 -8.95
C ASP A 125 -19.12 16.05 -10.16
N GLU A 126 -17.88 16.12 -10.64
CA GLU A 126 -17.53 16.87 -11.84
C GLU A 126 -18.25 16.34 -13.10
N GLU A 127 -18.31 15.02 -13.29
CA GLU A 127 -19.07 14.38 -14.37
C GLU A 127 -20.54 14.83 -14.35
N SER A 128 -21.21 14.72 -13.19
CA SER A 128 -22.61 15.10 -13.06
C SER A 128 -22.86 16.60 -13.30
N ARG A 129 -21.91 17.47 -12.90
CA ARG A 129 -21.99 18.91 -13.14
C ARG A 129 -21.84 19.25 -14.62
N ILE A 130 -20.95 18.56 -15.34
CA ILE A 130 -20.76 18.75 -16.79
C ILE A 130 -22.01 18.27 -17.53
N GLU A 131 -22.53 17.09 -17.19
CA GLU A 131 -23.78 16.55 -17.76
C GLU A 131 -24.94 17.51 -17.57
N ALA A 132 -25.12 18.06 -16.36
CA ALA A 132 -26.16 19.05 -16.07
C ALA A 132 -25.99 20.37 -16.84
N ARG A 133 -24.77 20.75 -17.23
CA ARG A 133 -24.52 21.93 -18.09
C ARG A 133 -24.85 21.64 -19.54
N LEU A 134 -24.43 20.47 -20.05
CA LEU A 134 -24.76 20.03 -21.40
C LEU A 134 -26.27 19.90 -21.60
N GLU A 135 -27.00 19.36 -20.61
CA GLU A 135 -28.46 19.26 -20.65
C GLU A 135 -29.13 20.64 -20.77
N LYS A 136 -28.61 21.66 -20.06
CA LYS A 136 -29.12 23.04 -20.14
C LYS A 136 -28.87 23.71 -21.48
N LEU A 137 -27.75 23.38 -22.14
CA LEU A 137 -27.46 23.88 -23.49
C LEU A 137 -28.39 23.24 -24.52
N GLY A 138 -28.70 21.95 -24.35
CA GLY A 138 -29.51 21.17 -25.28
C GLY A 138 -28.70 20.74 -26.51
N VAL A 139 -29.36 20.07 -27.45
CA VAL A 139 -28.71 19.58 -28.69
C VAL A 139 -28.25 20.77 -29.53
N GLN A 140 -26.94 20.92 -29.72
CA GLN A 140 -26.34 21.91 -30.61
C GLN A 140 -26.10 21.34 -32.01
N ARG A 141 -26.14 22.20 -33.02
CA ARG A 141 -25.63 21.88 -34.35
C ARG A 141 -24.09 21.91 -34.35
N GLY A 142 -23.48 21.21 -35.30
CA GLY A 142 -22.02 21.14 -35.40
C GLY A 142 -21.39 22.50 -35.70
N GLU A 143 -20.21 22.76 -35.14
CA GLU A 143 -19.46 24.02 -35.35
C GLU A 143 -19.20 24.29 -36.85
N GLU A 144 -18.85 23.25 -37.61
CA GLU A 144 -18.62 23.33 -39.05
C GLU A 144 -19.90 23.68 -39.83
N GLU A 145 -21.06 23.18 -39.37
CA GLU A 145 -22.34 23.45 -40.03
C GLU A 145 -22.77 24.91 -39.85
N ILE A 146 -22.63 25.43 -38.62
CA ILE A 146 -22.99 26.81 -38.28
C ILE A 146 -22.03 27.80 -38.95
N SER A 147 -20.73 27.49 -38.97
CA SER A 147 -19.73 28.33 -39.63
C SER A 147 -19.94 28.38 -41.15
N ALA A 148 -20.26 27.26 -41.79
CA ALA A 148 -20.62 27.22 -43.21
C ALA A 148 -21.89 28.05 -43.52
N GLU A 149 -22.92 27.98 -42.65
CA GLU A 149 -24.13 28.79 -42.82
C GLU A 149 -23.84 30.29 -42.64
N LEU A 150 -22.95 30.63 -41.70
CA LEU A 150 -22.51 32.01 -41.47
C LEU A 150 -21.75 32.57 -42.69
N GLU A 151 -20.87 31.78 -43.30
CA GLU A 151 -20.19 32.14 -44.55
C GLU A 151 -21.18 32.33 -45.71
N ALA A 152 -22.20 31.46 -45.81
CA ALA A 152 -23.24 31.59 -46.82
C ALA A 152 -24.04 32.90 -46.66
N VAL A 153 -24.30 33.34 -45.43
CA VAL A 153 -24.93 34.66 -45.15
C VAL A 153 -24.03 35.80 -45.65
N PHE A 154 -22.72 35.72 -45.44
CA PHE A 154 -21.79 36.76 -45.91
C PHE A 154 -21.59 36.74 -47.43
N ALA A 155 -21.68 35.57 -48.07
CA ALA A 155 -21.55 35.40 -49.52
C ALA A 155 -22.79 35.88 -50.32
N ARG A 156 -23.94 36.12 -49.65
CA ARG A 156 -25.17 36.56 -50.31
C ARG A 156 -24.97 37.88 -51.06
N VAL A 157 -25.43 37.95 -52.30
CA VAL A 157 -25.28 39.11 -53.18
C VAL A 157 -26.23 40.25 -52.77
N LEU A 158 -25.70 41.46 -52.66
CA LEU A 158 -26.40 42.71 -52.39
C LEU A 158 -25.99 43.76 -53.46
N GLY A 159 -26.75 43.82 -54.55
CA GLY A 159 -26.42 44.67 -55.70
C GLY A 159 -25.17 44.20 -56.43
N LYS A 160 -24.10 45.02 -56.44
CA LYS A 160 -22.80 44.71 -57.05
C LYS A 160 -21.77 44.16 -56.04
N THR A 161 -22.17 43.93 -54.79
CA THR A 161 -21.28 43.52 -53.69
C THR A 161 -21.89 42.34 -52.93
N THR A 162 -21.17 41.76 -51.97
CA THR A 162 -21.73 40.78 -51.03
C THR A 162 -22.08 41.44 -49.70
N VAL A 163 -22.93 40.79 -48.90
CA VAL A 163 -23.26 41.25 -47.54
C VAL A 163 -21.99 41.44 -46.70
N GLY A 164 -21.05 40.49 -46.76
CA GLY A 164 -19.77 40.56 -46.03
C GLY A 164 -18.96 41.81 -46.39
N ALA A 165 -18.75 42.08 -47.68
CA ALA A 165 -17.99 43.25 -48.13
C ALA A 165 -18.72 44.58 -47.86
N TYR A 166 -20.05 44.62 -48.04
CA TYR A 166 -20.84 45.84 -47.85
C TYR A 166 -20.95 46.25 -46.38
N SER A 167 -21.04 45.28 -45.46
CA SER A 167 -21.26 45.52 -44.02
C SER A 167 -20.00 45.34 -43.16
N GLU A 168 -18.85 45.08 -43.79
CA GLU A 168 -17.60 44.71 -43.10
C GLU A 168 -17.84 43.55 -42.11
N ASN A 169 -18.38 42.44 -42.62
CA ASN A 169 -18.78 41.26 -41.84
C ASN A 169 -19.72 41.59 -40.67
N CYS A 170 -20.66 42.49 -40.92
CA CYS A 170 -21.65 42.99 -39.97
C CYS A 170 -21.06 43.69 -38.74
N THR A 171 -19.89 44.31 -38.87
CA THR A 171 -19.38 45.27 -37.88
C THR A 171 -20.04 46.65 -38.05
N LEU A 172 -20.48 46.98 -39.27
CA LEU A 172 -21.19 48.22 -39.58
C LEU A 172 -22.69 47.96 -39.85
N ALA A 173 -23.56 48.60 -39.05
CA ALA A 173 -25.01 48.49 -39.19
C ALA A 173 -25.54 49.37 -40.34
N ARG A 174 -25.43 48.88 -41.58
CA ARG A 174 -25.96 49.56 -42.79
C ARG A 174 -27.39 49.10 -43.11
N ASN A 175 -28.23 50.01 -43.60
CA ASN A 175 -29.68 49.77 -43.77
C ASN A 175 -30.02 48.58 -44.67
N TRP A 176 -29.26 48.37 -45.75
CA TRP A 176 -29.54 47.34 -46.75
C TRP A 176 -29.07 45.92 -46.34
N SER A 177 -28.20 45.81 -45.32
CA SER A 177 -27.69 44.53 -44.80
C SER A 177 -28.30 44.13 -43.45
N ARG A 178 -29.22 44.93 -42.88
CA ARG A 178 -29.76 44.73 -41.53
C ARG A 178 -30.30 43.32 -41.29
N HIS A 179 -31.09 42.78 -42.22
CA HIS A 179 -31.70 41.46 -42.05
C HIS A 179 -30.66 40.33 -42.09
N SER A 180 -29.73 40.37 -43.05
CA SER A 180 -28.63 39.40 -43.12
C SER A 180 -27.71 39.49 -41.90
N CYS A 181 -27.46 40.69 -41.40
CA CYS A 181 -26.66 40.89 -40.19
C CYS A 181 -27.37 40.44 -38.90
N ALA A 182 -28.70 40.55 -38.82
CA ALA A 182 -29.46 39.96 -37.72
C ALA A 182 -29.31 38.43 -37.71
N LYS A 183 -29.45 37.79 -38.87
CA LYS A 183 -29.25 36.34 -39.00
C LYS A 183 -27.81 35.92 -38.68
N ALA A 184 -26.81 36.69 -39.11
CA ALA A 184 -25.41 36.44 -38.76
C ALA A 184 -25.15 36.57 -37.25
N ALA A 185 -25.84 37.48 -36.55
CA ALA A 185 -25.75 37.61 -35.10
C ALA A 185 -26.36 36.40 -34.37
N GLU A 186 -27.51 35.90 -34.83
CA GLU A 186 -28.10 34.66 -34.32
C GLU A 186 -27.16 33.46 -34.51
N LEU A 187 -26.60 33.29 -35.72
CA LEU A 187 -25.65 32.21 -36.02
C LEU A 187 -24.36 32.32 -35.20
N ARG A 188 -23.87 33.52 -34.92
CA ARG A 188 -22.73 33.72 -34.01
C ARG A 188 -23.05 33.33 -32.57
N GLN A 189 -24.26 33.62 -32.10
CA GLN A 189 -24.70 33.19 -30.78
C GLN A 189 -24.85 31.66 -30.70
N GLU A 190 -25.37 31.04 -31.76
CA GLU A 190 -25.48 29.59 -31.90
C GLU A 190 -24.09 28.93 -31.94
N LEU A 191 -23.16 29.50 -32.72
CA LEU A 191 -21.76 29.04 -32.79
C LEU A 191 -21.09 29.08 -31.42
N ALA A 192 -21.27 30.18 -30.67
CA ALA A 192 -20.70 30.29 -29.33
C ALA A 192 -21.23 29.20 -28.38
N ARG A 193 -22.52 28.84 -28.46
CA ARG A 193 -23.10 27.75 -27.68
C ARG A 193 -22.59 26.37 -28.13
N ALA A 194 -22.41 26.18 -29.44
CA ALA A 194 -21.85 24.95 -29.99
C ALA A 194 -20.40 24.74 -29.55
N MET A 195 -19.57 25.80 -29.54
CA MET A 195 -18.20 25.75 -29.04
C MET A 195 -18.14 25.41 -27.54
N GLU A 196 -18.99 26.04 -26.72
CA GLU A 196 -19.08 25.72 -25.28
C GLU A 196 -19.49 24.26 -25.04
N ALA A 197 -20.45 23.75 -25.82
CA ALA A 197 -20.87 22.36 -25.74
C ALA A 197 -19.72 21.40 -26.12
N ALA A 198 -18.99 21.68 -27.20
CA ALA A 198 -17.85 20.86 -27.63
C ALA A 198 -16.72 20.83 -26.57
N GLU A 199 -16.43 21.96 -25.92
CA GLU A 199 -15.46 22.02 -24.83
C GLU A 199 -15.90 21.16 -23.64
N LEU A 200 -17.17 21.26 -23.23
CA LEU A 200 -17.74 20.45 -22.15
C LEU A 200 -17.76 18.96 -22.48
N GLU A 201 -18.05 18.57 -23.72
CA GLU A 201 -17.99 17.17 -24.17
C GLU A 201 -16.55 16.61 -24.13
N GLY A 202 -15.56 17.41 -24.54
CA GLY A 202 -14.14 17.05 -24.41
C GLY A 202 -13.76 16.82 -22.95
N ARG A 203 -14.15 17.74 -22.07
CA ARG A 203 -13.93 17.62 -20.61
C ARG A 203 -14.61 16.37 -20.04
N LEU A 204 -15.84 16.07 -20.46
CA LEU A 204 -16.58 14.89 -20.03
C LEU A 204 -15.86 13.60 -20.46
N HIS A 205 -15.33 13.56 -21.67
CA HIS A 205 -14.56 12.43 -22.17
C HIS A 205 -13.30 12.20 -21.31
N ASP A 206 -12.58 13.26 -20.96
CA ASP A 206 -11.38 13.20 -20.13
C ASP A 206 -11.68 12.71 -18.70
N VAL A 207 -12.69 13.29 -18.04
CA VAL A 207 -13.14 12.87 -16.69
C VAL A 207 -13.56 11.40 -16.69
N ARG A 208 -14.30 10.95 -17.72
CA ARG A 208 -14.66 9.53 -17.88
C ARG A 208 -13.44 8.64 -18.15
N GLY A 209 -12.41 9.17 -18.82
CA GLY A 209 -11.12 8.52 -19.00
C GLY A 209 -10.40 8.29 -17.67
N GLU A 210 -10.34 9.34 -16.84
CA GLU A 210 -9.74 9.28 -15.50
C GLU A 210 -10.49 8.32 -14.56
N LEU A 211 -11.83 8.37 -14.55
CA LEU A 211 -12.67 7.44 -13.78
C LEU A 211 -12.42 5.97 -14.17
N ARG A 212 -12.28 5.68 -15.47
CA ARG A 212 -11.90 4.35 -15.96
C ARG A 212 -10.50 3.96 -15.51
N GLY A 213 -9.55 4.90 -15.56
CA GLY A 213 -8.17 4.70 -15.07
C GLY A 213 -8.07 4.44 -13.57
N LEU A 214 -8.91 5.09 -12.75
CA LEU A 214 -8.98 4.82 -11.31
C LEU A 214 -9.63 3.47 -11.02
N GLY A 215 -10.67 3.10 -11.77
CA GLY A 215 -11.32 1.80 -11.67
C GLY A 215 -10.36 0.63 -11.89
N SER A 216 -9.52 0.69 -12.93
CA SER A 216 -8.53 -0.36 -13.23
C SER A 216 -7.39 -0.45 -12.21
N ARG A 217 -7.11 0.64 -11.47
CA ARG A 217 -6.13 0.68 -10.37
C ARG A 217 -6.68 0.19 -9.03
N GLY A 218 -7.87 -0.38 -9.00
CA GLY A 218 -8.46 -0.98 -7.79
C GLY A 218 -9.23 0.00 -6.91
N ALA A 219 -9.55 1.22 -7.37
CA ALA A 219 -10.46 2.14 -6.68
C ALA A 219 -11.94 1.74 -6.84
N GLY A 220 -12.21 0.49 -7.19
CA GLY A 220 -13.56 -0.07 -7.41
C GLY A 220 -14.17 -0.72 -6.18
N ASP A 221 -13.35 -1.40 -5.36
CA ASP A 221 -13.82 -2.13 -4.18
C ASP A 221 -13.33 -1.49 -2.89
N VAL A 222 -14.30 -1.08 -2.07
CA VAL A 222 -14.13 -0.25 -0.86
C VAL A 222 -13.57 -1.06 0.32
N ALA A 223 -13.45 -2.39 0.20
CA ALA A 223 -13.08 -3.26 1.30
C ALA A 223 -11.73 -3.96 1.07
N ASP A 224 -10.93 -4.04 2.14
CA ASP A 224 -9.67 -4.78 2.12
C ASP A 224 -9.94 -6.27 1.85
N PRO A 225 -9.44 -6.85 0.74
CA PRO A 225 -9.79 -8.21 0.35
C PRO A 225 -9.36 -9.27 1.38
N GLN A 226 -8.30 -9.01 2.17
CA GLN A 226 -7.90 -9.93 3.23
C GLN A 226 -8.89 -9.89 4.40
N LEU A 227 -9.36 -8.70 4.78
CA LEU A 227 -10.36 -8.55 5.84
C LEU A 227 -11.71 -9.13 5.40
N VAL A 228 -12.13 -8.91 4.15
CA VAL A 228 -13.39 -9.47 3.62
C VAL A 228 -13.36 -11.00 3.62
N ALA A 229 -12.26 -11.61 3.17
CA ALA A 229 -12.12 -13.06 3.16
C ALA A 229 -12.15 -13.65 4.59
N LEU A 230 -11.45 -13.02 5.54
CA LEU A 230 -11.43 -13.46 6.94
C LEU A 230 -12.76 -13.25 7.66
N GLU A 231 -13.47 -12.15 7.37
CA GLU A 231 -14.83 -11.93 7.85
C GLU A 231 -15.78 -13.03 7.36
N GLY A 232 -15.70 -13.38 6.06
CA GLY A 232 -16.52 -14.44 5.48
C GLY A 232 -16.29 -15.79 6.18
N MET A 233 -15.03 -16.19 6.36
CA MET A 233 -14.69 -17.44 7.07
C MET A 233 -15.13 -17.41 8.55
N ALA A 234 -14.98 -16.27 9.23
CA ALA A 234 -15.40 -16.14 10.62
C ALA A 234 -16.93 -16.22 10.77
N GLN A 235 -17.68 -15.64 9.83
CA GLN A 235 -19.14 -15.74 9.78
C GLN A 235 -19.61 -17.19 9.54
N GLU A 236 -18.95 -17.93 8.64
CA GLU A 236 -19.25 -19.36 8.42
C GLU A 236 -19.03 -20.22 9.67
N LEU A 237 -18.09 -19.83 10.54
CA LEU A 237 -17.82 -20.47 11.83
C LEU A 237 -18.71 -19.96 12.98
N GLY A 238 -19.68 -19.07 12.70
CA GLY A 238 -20.56 -18.48 13.72
C GLY A 238 -19.87 -17.46 14.64
N LEU A 239 -18.68 -16.99 14.27
CA LEU A 239 -17.90 -16.01 15.04
C LEU A 239 -18.19 -14.59 14.52
N HIS A 240 -19.08 -13.88 15.19
CA HIS A 240 -19.29 -12.45 14.94
C HIS A 240 -18.06 -11.65 15.40
N THR A 241 -17.19 -11.32 14.45
CA THR A 241 -15.94 -10.60 14.73
C THR A 241 -15.93 -9.27 13.97
N ASP A 242 -15.54 -8.20 14.67
CA ASP A 242 -15.33 -6.88 14.09
C ASP A 242 -14.00 -6.81 13.31
N ARG A 243 -13.97 -6.05 12.21
CA ARG A 243 -12.78 -5.80 11.36
C ARG A 243 -11.56 -5.38 12.18
N ASN A 244 -11.78 -4.50 13.15
CA ASN A 244 -10.69 -3.99 13.99
C ASN A 244 -10.06 -5.10 14.84
N ARG A 245 -10.86 -6.06 15.32
CA ARG A 245 -10.36 -7.20 16.09
C ARG A 245 -9.58 -8.17 15.21
N VAL A 246 -10.10 -8.49 14.02
CA VAL A 246 -9.38 -9.33 13.04
C VAL A 246 -8.06 -8.68 12.64
N ARG A 247 -8.07 -7.37 12.39
CA ARG A 247 -6.87 -6.59 12.06
C ARG A 247 -5.83 -6.67 13.16
N LEU A 248 -6.23 -6.42 14.41
CA LEU A 248 -5.34 -6.48 15.57
C LEU A 248 -4.81 -7.91 15.79
N ALA A 249 -5.65 -8.93 15.67
CA ALA A 249 -5.25 -10.33 15.80
C ALA A 249 -4.19 -10.71 14.75
N LEU A 250 -4.35 -10.30 13.49
CA LEU A 250 -3.33 -10.51 12.45
C LEU A 250 -2.01 -9.81 12.78
N LEU A 251 -2.06 -8.58 13.29
CA LEU A 251 -0.85 -7.83 13.69
C LEU A 251 -0.11 -8.55 14.82
N VAL A 252 -0.86 -9.02 15.82
CA VAL A 252 -0.33 -9.78 16.96
C VAL A 252 0.27 -11.10 16.47
N LEU A 253 -0.43 -11.84 15.60
CA LEU A 253 0.05 -13.11 15.06
C LEU A 253 1.36 -12.95 14.30
N VAL A 254 1.44 -11.95 13.42
CA VAL A 254 2.66 -11.65 12.65
C VAL A 254 3.80 -11.21 13.58
N GLY A 255 3.50 -10.37 14.57
CA GLY A 255 4.47 -9.97 15.59
C GLY A 255 5.02 -11.17 16.36
N LEU A 256 4.14 -12.07 16.83
CA LEU A 256 4.54 -13.28 17.55
C LEU A 256 5.39 -14.21 16.69
N LEU A 257 5.07 -14.34 15.39
CA LEU A 257 5.86 -15.14 14.46
C LEU A 257 7.31 -14.62 14.37
N PHE A 258 7.50 -13.31 14.20
CA PHE A 258 8.83 -12.70 14.13
C PHE A 258 9.58 -12.78 15.46
N GLU A 259 8.89 -12.56 16.58
CA GLU A 259 9.51 -12.58 17.91
C GLU A 259 9.95 -13.98 18.33
N LEU A 260 9.05 -14.96 18.22
CA LEU A 260 9.38 -16.35 18.57
C LEU A 260 10.40 -16.93 17.60
N GLY A 261 10.26 -16.61 16.31
CA GLY A 261 11.18 -17.05 15.27
C GLY A 261 12.60 -16.49 15.44
N SER A 262 12.75 -15.19 15.68
CA SER A 262 14.06 -14.55 15.89
C SER A 262 14.67 -14.87 17.27
N GLY A 263 13.84 -14.93 18.32
CA GLY A 263 14.30 -15.16 19.68
C GLY A 263 14.65 -16.63 19.97
N LEU A 264 13.86 -17.58 19.46
CA LEU A 264 14.00 -19.00 19.77
C LEU A 264 14.45 -19.86 18.58
N GLY A 265 14.36 -19.37 17.35
CA GLY A 265 14.63 -20.18 16.15
C GLY A 265 16.03 -20.79 16.13
N LEU A 266 17.06 -20.01 16.51
CA LEU A 266 18.44 -20.51 16.56
C LEU A 266 18.61 -21.59 17.64
N TYR A 267 17.94 -21.42 18.78
CA TYR A 267 17.93 -22.43 19.83
C TYR A 267 17.24 -23.71 19.36
N VAL A 268 16.04 -23.62 18.80
CA VAL A 268 15.25 -24.79 18.37
C VAL A 268 15.97 -25.55 17.24
N SER A 269 16.54 -24.85 16.26
CA SER A 269 17.24 -25.47 15.12
C SER A 269 18.48 -26.26 15.53
N THR A 270 19.14 -25.91 16.64
CA THR A 270 20.36 -26.57 17.13
C THR A 270 20.10 -27.70 18.13
N VAL A 271 18.84 -28.03 18.44
CA VAL A 271 18.49 -29.12 19.37
C VAL A 271 19.06 -30.48 18.93
N PRO A 272 18.96 -30.91 17.66
CA PRO A 272 19.45 -32.23 17.25
C PRO A 272 20.95 -32.44 17.49
N TRP A 273 21.78 -31.41 17.26
CA TRP A 273 23.22 -31.46 17.51
C TRP A 273 23.59 -31.57 19.00
N ARG A 274 22.68 -31.20 19.91
CA ARG A 274 22.92 -31.29 21.36
C ARG A 274 22.74 -32.69 21.92
N GLY A 275 21.96 -33.55 21.24
CA GLY A 275 21.72 -34.93 21.66
C GLY A 275 22.94 -35.85 21.47
N GLU A 276 23.76 -35.60 20.46
CA GLU A 276 24.86 -36.51 20.07
C GLU A 276 26.07 -36.46 21.04
N GLY A 277 26.27 -35.35 21.77
CA GLY A 277 27.44 -35.16 22.65
C GLY A 277 27.38 -35.91 23.99
N SER A 278 26.24 -36.50 24.37
CA SER A 278 26.05 -37.09 25.71
C SER A 278 26.30 -38.61 25.77
N ALA A 279 26.45 -39.28 24.62
CA ALA A 279 26.54 -40.74 24.55
C ALA A 279 27.98 -41.31 24.60
N GLY A 280 29.02 -40.47 24.73
CA GLY A 280 30.42 -40.88 24.56
C GLY A 280 31.29 -41.02 25.82
N VAL A 281 30.78 -40.71 27.03
CA VAL A 281 31.64 -40.54 28.24
C VAL A 281 31.41 -41.61 29.33
N THR A 282 30.61 -42.65 29.09
CA THR A 282 30.32 -43.68 30.12
C THR A 282 30.96 -45.05 29.86
N GLY A 283 32.11 -45.13 29.18
CA GLY A 283 32.66 -46.43 28.77
C GLY A 283 34.18 -46.55 28.69
N ASN A 284 34.94 -46.14 29.72
CA ASN A 284 36.20 -46.84 30.03
C ASN A 284 36.73 -46.43 31.41
N GLY A 285 36.53 -47.26 32.43
CA GLY A 285 36.99 -46.92 33.78
C GLY A 285 36.63 -47.97 34.81
N ARG A 286 36.91 -49.26 34.54
CA ARG A 286 37.01 -50.30 35.56
C ARG A 286 37.74 -51.52 35.01
N GLY A 287 38.98 -51.70 35.45
CA GLY A 287 39.79 -52.90 35.19
C GLY A 287 41.25 -52.65 35.51
N GLY A 288 41.64 -52.80 36.79
CA GLY A 288 43.04 -52.70 37.21
C GLY A 288 43.23 -52.52 38.72
N GLU A 289 42.73 -53.48 39.50
CA GLU A 289 43.35 -53.91 40.77
C GLU A 289 43.46 -55.44 40.73
#